data_AF-A0A0X1U806-F1
#
_entry.id   AF-A0A0X1U806-F1
#
_cell.length_a   1.000
_cell.length_b   1.000
_cell.length_c   1.000
_cell.angle_alpha   90.00
_cell.angle_beta   90.00
_cell.angle_gamma   90.00
#
_symmetry.space_group_name_H-M   'P 1'
#
loop_
_entity.id
_entity.type
_entity.pdbx_description
1 polymer ?
#
loop_
_entity_poly.entity_id
_entity_poly.type
_entity_poly.pdbx_seq_one_letter_code
_entity_poly.pdbx_strand_id
1 'polypeptide(L)'
;MDYSYLDMLRHLENGREIEFVYSGHYYAIINGSRKWFFYMDQQITEICEFEEKRQLIEKVGSIILQNETLESVINKKRYDEGTLYIL
;
A
#
# COMPACT_ATOMS: atom_id res chain seq x y z
N MET A 1 -3.82 -10.15 -17.36
CA MET A 1 -3.03 -8.95 -17.07
C MET A 1 -2.31 -9.20 -15.77
N ASP A 2 -1.01 -8.96 -15.72
CA ASP A 2 -0.29 -8.97 -14.46
C ASP A 2 -0.65 -7.73 -13.65
N TYR A 3 -0.97 -7.92 -12.36
CA TYR A 3 -1.24 -6.82 -11.45
C TYR A 3 0.00 -5.94 -11.30
N SER A 4 -0.18 -4.63 -11.44
CA SER A 4 0.90 -3.64 -11.39
C SER A 4 0.73 -2.64 -10.23
N TYR A 5 1.80 -1.92 -9.93
CA TYR A 5 1.77 -0.80 -9.00
C TYR A 5 0.75 0.27 -9.41
N LEU A 6 0.56 0.50 -10.71
CA LEU A 6 -0.45 1.44 -11.20
C LEU A 6 -1.87 0.95 -10.89
N ASP A 7 -2.12 -0.36 -10.96
CA ASP A 7 -3.42 -0.93 -10.57
C ASP A 7 -3.65 -0.75 -9.08
N MET A 8 -2.63 -0.97 -8.25
CA MET A 8 -2.68 -0.71 -6.82
C MET A 8 -3.02 0.75 -6.50
N LEU A 9 -2.38 1.72 -7.16
CA LEU A 9 -2.69 3.13 -6.97
C LEU A 9 -4.16 3.45 -7.33
N ARG A 10 -4.69 2.88 -8.42
CA ARG A 10 -6.10 3.04 -8.79
C ARG A 10 -7.05 2.45 -7.76
N HIS A 11 -6.68 1.35 -7.11
CA HIS A 11 -7.49 0.78 -6.02
C HIS A 11 -7.54 1.75 -4.83
N LEU A 12 -6.39 2.29 -4.43
CA LEU A 12 -6.30 3.28 -3.35
C LEU A 12 -7.12 4.55 -3.65
N GLU A 13 -7.03 5.10 -4.88
CA GLU A 13 -7.83 6.27 -5.29
C GLU A 13 -9.35 6.03 -5.24
N ASN A 14 -9.77 4.77 -5.33
CA ASN A 14 -11.15 4.32 -5.23
C ASN A 14 -11.57 3.92 -3.81
N GLY A 15 -10.74 4.19 -2.79
CA GLY A 15 -11.06 3.89 -1.40
C GLY A 15 -10.84 2.43 -1.00
N ARG A 16 -10.20 1.63 -1.85
CA ARG A 16 -9.91 0.22 -1.57
C ARG A 16 -8.63 0.10 -0.76
N GLU A 17 -8.58 -0.86 0.14
CA GLU A 17 -7.41 -1.11 0.97
C GLU A 17 -6.51 -2.16 0.32
N ILE A 18 -5.23 -2.12 0.64
CA ILE A 18 -4.24 -3.05 0.09
C ILE A 18 -3.48 -3.69 1.25
N GLU A 19 -3.36 -5.00 1.23
CA GLU A 19 -2.63 -5.78 2.25
C GLU A 19 -1.74 -6.81 1.57
N PHE A 20 -0.52 -7.01 2.08
CA PHE A 20 0.39 -8.04 1.60
C PHE A 20 1.49 -8.36 2.61
N VAL A 21 2.13 -9.50 2.45
CA VAL A 21 3.34 -9.86 3.21
C VAL A 21 4.55 -9.69 2.31
N TYR A 22 5.62 -9.08 2.82
CA TYR A 22 6.89 -8.98 2.11
C TYR A 22 8.06 -9.20 3.07
N SER A 23 8.94 -10.13 2.73
CA SER A 23 10.15 -10.43 3.54
C SER A 23 9.82 -10.78 4.99
N GLY A 24 8.70 -11.48 5.23
CA GLY A 24 8.26 -11.87 6.58
C GLY A 24 7.56 -10.77 7.40
N HIS A 25 7.33 -9.59 6.82
CA HIS A 25 6.61 -8.49 7.45
C HIS A 25 5.25 -8.27 6.80
N TYR A 26 4.25 -7.97 7.62
CA TYR A 26 2.91 -7.64 7.15
C TYR A 26 2.81 -6.13 6.87
N TYR A 27 2.37 -5.79 5.67
CA TYR A 27 2.18 -4.42 5.21
C TYR A 27 0.73 -4.20 4.80
N ALA A 28 0.19 -3.03 5.15
CA ALA A 28 -1.11 -2.62 4.66
C ALA A 28 -1.21 -1.10 4.43
N ILE A 29 -2.02 -0.70 3.46
CA ILE A 29 -2.50 0.66 3.29
C ILE A 29 -4.01 0.60 3.46
N ILE A 30 -4.49 1.08 4.60
CA ILE A 30 -5.87 0.96 5.06
C ILE A 30 -6.49 2.33 5.26
N ASN A 31 -7.82 2.40 5.26
CA ASN A 31 -8.53 3.63 5.59
C ASN A 31 -9.54 3.42 6.72
N GLY A 32 -9.67 4.43 7.57
CA GLY A 32 -10.55 4.38 8.72
C GLY A 32 -10.66 5.75 9.35
N SER A 33 -11.77 6.05 10.02
CA SER A 33 -11.95 7.34 10.72
C SER A 33 -11.65 8.56 9.82
N ARG A 34 -12.01 8.47 8.53
CA ARG A 34 -11.76 9.50 7.48
C ARG A 34 -10.28 9.75 7.15
N LYS A 35 -9.39 8.81 7.43
CA LYS A 35 -7.95 8.93 7.17
C LYS A 35 -7.38 7.69 6.51
N TRP A 36 -6.25 7.86 5.84
CA TRP A 36 -5.41 6.79 5.34
C TRP A 36 -4.26 6.50 6.29
N PHE A 37 -3.92 5.23 6.44
CA PHE A 37 -2.83 4.77 7.28
C PHE A 37 -1.95 3.78 6.52
N PHE A 38 -0.66 3.85 6.80
CA PHE A 38 0.29 2.79 6.47
C PHE A 38 0.54 1.96 7.71
N TYR A 39 0.39 0.65 7.57
CA TYR A 39 0.59 -0.33 8.61
C TYR A 39 1.79 -1.21 8.27
N MET A 40 2.66 -1.42 9.26
CA MET A 40 3.78 -2.36 9.20
C MET A 40 3.87 -3.12 10.52
N ASP A 41 3.49 -4.39 10.49
CA ASP A 41 3.39 -5.33 11.62
C ASP A 41 2.56 -4.86 12.82
N GLN A 42 3.07 -3.93 13.63
CA GLN A 42 2.40 -3.35 14.81
C GLN A 42 2.48 -1.83 14.83
N GLN A 43 3.13 -1.24 13.83
CA GLN A 43 3.30 0.19 13.69
C GLN A 43 2.28 0.73 12.69
N ILE A 44 1.57 1.78 13.10
CA ILE A 44 0.63 2.49 12.25
C ILE A 44 1.12 3.94 12.08
N THR A 45 1.16 4.40 10.85
CA THR A 45 1.54 5.77 10.49
C THR A 45 0.42 6.39 9.69
N GLU A 46 -0.07 7.56 10.12
CA GLU A 46 -1.04 8.33 9.35
C GLU A 46 -0.40 8.84 8.05
N ILE A 47 -1.09 8.64 6.94
CA ILE A 47 -0.68 9.13 5.62
C ILE A 47 -1.29 10.52 5.39
N CYS A 48 -2.61 10.61 5.32
CA CYS A 48 -3.37 11.83 5.03
C CYS A 48 -4.86 11.64 5.35
N GLU A 49 -5.67 12.68 5.16
CA GLU A 49 -7.13 12.55 5.19
C GLU A 49 -7.62 11.74 3.98
N PHE A 50 -8.78 11.08 4.13
CA PHE A 50 -9.34 10.16 3.13
C PHE A 50 -9.59 10.82 1.77
N GLU A 51 -10.05 12.07 1.79
CA GLU A 51 -10.39 12.84 0.59
C GLU A 51 -9.14 13.38 -0.15
N GLU A 52 -7.96 13.35 0.49
CA GLU A 52 -6.72 13.92 -0.05
C GLU A 52 -6.04 12.95 -1.03
N LYS A 53 -6.76 12.51 -2.07
CA LYS A 53 -6.32 11.47 -3.02
C LYS A 53 -4.95 11.75 -3.63
N ARG A 54 -4.68 12.99 -4.03
CA ARG A 54 -3.37 13.37 -4.59
C ARG A 54 -2.25 13.16 -3.56
N GLN A 55 -2.48 13.57 -2.31
CA GLN A 55 -1.51 13.43 -1.24
C GLN A 55 -1.30 11.96 -0.87
N LEU A 56 -2.36 11.15 -0.90
CA LEU A 56 -2.26 9.70 -0.75
C LEU A 56 -1.27 9.11 -1.76
N ILE A 57 -1.43 9.40 -3.04
CA ILE A 57 -0.55 8.84 -4.10
C ILE A 57 0.89 9.34 -3.97
N GLU A 58 1.10 10.63 -3.67
CA GLU A 58 2.43 11.19 -3.45
C GLU A 58 3.15 10.52 -2.26
N LYS A 59 2.43 10.31 -1.14
CA LYS A 59 3.00 9.69 0.05
C LYS A 59 3.22 8.19 -0.12
N VAL A 60 2.28 7.48 -0.74
CA VAL A 60 2.41 6.05 -1.07
C VAL A 60 3.59 5.82 -2.01
N GLY A 61 3.78 6.69 -3.00
CA GLY A 61 4.94 6.66 -3.90
C GLY A 61 6.29 6.91 -3.22
N SER A 62 6.28 7.46 -2.01
CA SER A 62 7.49 7.69 -1.21
C SER A 62 7.77 6.56 -0.21
N ILE A 63 6.92 5.52 -0.15
CA ILE A 63 7.10 4.39 0.77
C ILE A 63 8.28 3.51 0.32
N ILE A 64 9.20 3.32 1.25
CA ILE A 64 10.33 2.40 1.14
C ILE A 64 10.09 1.26 2.13
N LEU A 65 10.05 0.04 1.62
CA LEU A 65 9.93 -1.19 2.40
C LEU A 65 11.32 -1.79 2.57
N GLN A 66 11.87 -1.67 3.77
CA GLN A 66 13.27 -2.01 4.05
C GLN A 66 14.23 -1.22 3.15
N ASN A 67 14.63 -1.78 2.00
CA ASN A 67 15.53 -1.16 1.03
C ASN A 67 14.95 -1.09 -0.40
N GLU A 68 13.66 -1.37 -0.58
CA GLU A 68 13.00 -1.40 -1.88
C GLU A 68 11.81 -0.44 -1.92
N THR A 69 11.56 0.19 -3.07
CA THR A 69 10.36 0.99 -3.24
C THR A 69 9.13 0.08 -3.27
N LEU A 70 8.00 0.58 -2.76
CA LEU A 70 6.72 -0.14 -2.86
C LEU A 70 6.41 -0.50 -4.33
N GLU A 71 6.70 0.42 -5.27
CA GLU A 71 6.58 0.15 -6.70
C GLU A 71 7.40 -1.07 -7.16
N SER A 72 8.67 -1.18 -6.77
CA SER A 72 9.53 -2.30 -7.10
C SER A 72 8.99 -3.61 -6.52
N VAL A 73 8.50 -3.58 -5.27
CA VAL A 73 7.91 -4.75 -4.60
C VAL A 73 6.67 -5.26 -5.34
N ILE A 74 5.76 -4.37 -5.73
CA ILE A 74 4.53 -4.75 -6.43
C ILE A 74 4.81 -5.17 -7.87
N ASN A 75 5.51 -4.34 -8.67
CA ASN A 75 5.74 -4.62 -10.09
C ASN A 75 6.58 -5.88 -10.32
N LYS A 76 7.53 -6.18 -9.42
CA LYS A 76 8.36 -7.39 -9.51
C LYS A 76 7.77 -8.57 -8.74
N LYS A 77 6.56 -8.42 -8.17
CA LYS A 77 5.86 -9.44 -7.38
C LYS A 77 6.75 -10.07 -6.30
N ARG A 78 7.44 -9.21 -5.54
CA ARG A 78 8.38 -9.65 -4.48
C ARG A 78 7.69 -9.94 -3.15
N TYR A 79 6.43 -9.56 -3.01
CA TYR A 79 5.57 -9.95 -1.90
C TYR A 79 5.32 -11.47 -1.93
N ASP A 80 5.02 -12.04 -0.77
CA ASP A 80 4.82 -13.48 -0.60
C ASP A 80 3.61 -13.94 -1.42
N GLU A 81 3.76 -15.05 -2.14
CA GLU A 81 2.72 -15.54 -3.05
C GLU A 81 1.39 -15.78 -2.32
N GLY A 82 0.28 -15.32 -2.91
CA GLY A 82 -1.06 -15.49 -2.33
C GLY A 82 -1.36 -14.55 -1.15
N THR A 83 -0.50 -13.56 -0.87
CA THR A 83 -0.72 -12.62 0.25
C THR A 83 -1.23 -11.25 -0.17
N LEU A 84 -1.24 -10.91 -1.47
CA LEU A 84 -1.76 -9.63 -1.94
C LEU A 84 -3.30 -9.65 -1.96
N TYR A 85 -3.92 -8.84 -1.10
CA TYR A 85 -5.35 -8.64 -1.02
C TYR A 85 -5.73 -7.19 -1.34
N ILE A 86 -6.91 -7.03 -1.95
CA ILE A 86 -7.52 -5.75 -2.30
C ILE A 86 -8.92 -5.76 -1.69
N LEU A 87 -9.13 -5.00 -0.63
CA LEU A 87 -10.37 -5.00 0.17
C LEU A 87 -11.30 -3.88 -0.26
#